data_AF-A0A963LSV4-F1
#
_entry.id   AF-A0A963LSV4-F1
#
_cell.length_a   1.000
_cell.length_b   1.000
_cell.length_c   1.000
_cell.angle_alpha   90.00
_cell.angle_beta   90.00
_cell.angle_gamma   90.00
#
_symmetry.space_group_name_H-M   'P 1'
#
loop_
_entity.id
_entity.type
_entity.pdbx_description
1 polymer ?
#
loop_
_entity_poly.entity_id
_entity_poly.type
_entity_poly.pdbx_seq_one_letter_code
_entity_poly.pdbx_strand_id
1 'polypeptide(L)'
;MIDRVSTVPELGASPLALAVVADAVQRVEADGPLDDAAALRQAFAAQSTRAGQVQQRAWLLGERLGLPAELARWRHLGWGVVLALALLMAFTGLGLARAVLGEGRSINAVAAFVSLLGLHLVMLLVWLGGILLAGRRWAGPLLG
;
A
#
# COMPACT_ATOMS: atom_id res chain seq x y z
N MET A 1 19.31 4.69 27.13
CA MET A 1 17.97 4.69 27.75
C MET A 1 16.97 4.85 26.62
N ILE A 2 16.65 3.73 25.95
CA ILE A 2 15.73 3.71 24.81
C ILE A 2 14.33 3.87 25.40
N ASP A 3 13.74 5.04 25.19
CA ASP A 3 12.40 5.36 25.64
C ASP A 3 11.42 4.34 25.03
N ARG A 4 10.59 3.72 25.87
CA ARG A 4 9.67 2.68 25.42
C ARG A 4 8.80 3.31 24.34
N VAL A 5 8.81 2.72 23.15
CA VAL A 5 7.69 2.83 22.21
C VAL A 5 6.45 2.64 23.06
N SER A 6 5.72 3.73 23.30
CA SER A 6 4.51 3.70 24.11
C SER A 6 3.56 2.85 23.30
N THR A 7 3.49 1.57 23.63
CA THR A 7 2.54 0.64 23.05
C THR A 7 1.17 1.19 23.39
N VAL A 8 0.58 1.93 22.45
CA VAL A 8 -0.82 2.34 22.49
C VAL A 8 -1.63 1.05 22.70
N PRO A 9 -2.24 0.83 23.87
CA PRO A 9 -2.94 -0.44 24.10
C PRO A 9 -4.29 -0.47 23.38
N GLU A 10 -4.50 -1.59 22.65
CA GLU A 10 -5.76 -2.30 22.35
C GLU A 10 -6.80 -1.67 21.39
N LEU A 11 -6.37 -1.10 20.25
CA LEU A 11 -7.27 -0.96 19.08
C LEU A 11 -7.31 -2.23 18.19
N GLY A 12 -6.58 -3.29 18.54
CA GLY A 12 -6.39 -4.48 17.68
C GLY A 12 -5.65 -4.20 16.36
N ALA A 13 -5.40 -2.92 16.04
CA ALA A 13 -4.76 -2.44 14.83
C ALA A 13 -3.24 -2.31 15.01
N SER A 14 -2.49 -2.56 13.93
CA SER A 14 -1.04 -2.41 13.96
C SER A 14 -0.62 -0.94 14.10
N PRO A 15 0.55 -0.64 14.69
CA PRO A 15 1.04 0.74 14.83
C PRO A 15 1.13 1.49 13.50
N LEU A 16 1.50 0.79 12.43
CA LEU A 16 1.53 1.35 11.07
C LEU A 16 0.12 1.70 10.58
N ALA A 17 -0.88 0.83 10.83
CA ALA A 17 -2.26 1.11 10.44
C ALA A 17 -2.79 2.35 11.17
N LEU A 18 -2.49 2.50 12.47
CA LEU A 18 -2.85 3.69 13.23
C LEU A 18 -2.21 4.96 12.65
N ALA A 19 -0.91 4.91 12.33
CA ALA A 19 -0.20 6.05 11.74
C ALA A 19 -0.75 6.44 10.37
N VAL A 20 -1.02 5.46 9.50
CA VAL A 20 -1.59 5.70 8.16
C VAL A 20 -3.01 6.27 8.24
N VAL A 21 -3.85 5.73 9.13
CA VAL A 21 -5.21 6.26 9.34
C VAL A 21 -5.15 7.68 9.90
N ALA A 22 -4.25 7.98 10.82
CA ALA A 22 -4.08 9.33 11.37
C ALA A 22 -3.63 10.35 10.31
N ASP A 23 -2.64 9.99 9.47
CA ASP A 23 -2.20 10.83 8.35
C ASP A 23 -3.34 11.04 7.33
N ALA A 24 -4.08 9.98 7.00
CA ALA A 24 -5.20 10.07 6.08
C ALA A 24 -6.32 10.99 6.61
N VAL A 25 -6.67 10.90 7.90
CA VAL A 25 -7.63 11.81 8.53
C VAL A 25 -7.12 13.25 8.50
N GLN A 26 -5.84 13.48 8.81
CA GLN A 26 -5.25 14.83 8.74
C GLN A 26 -5.32 15.43 7.32
N ARG A 27 -5.13 14.61 6.29
CA ARG A 27 -5.28 15.06 4.89
C ARG A 27 -6.71 15.42 4.55
N VAL A 28 -7.69 14.64 5.01
CA VAL A 28 -9.11 14.96 4.81
C VAL A 28 -9.48 16.25 5.55
N GLU A 29 -8.99 16.43 6.78
CA GLU A 29 -9.21 17.65 7.57
C GLU A 29 -8.58 18.90 6.90
N ALA A 30 -7.56 18.74 6.06
CA ALA A 30 -6.96 19.84 5.31
C ALA A 30 -7.92 20.41 4.24
N ASP A 31 -8.86 19.60 3.74
CA ASP A 31 -9.89 20.02 2.78
C ASP A 31 -11.15 20.58 3.48
N GLY A 32 -11.29 20.38 4.80
CA GLY A 32 -12.37 20.93 5.61
C GLY A 32 -12.52 20.21 6.95
N PRO A 33 -13.03 20.89 8.00
CA PRO A 33 -13.15 20.30 9.33
C PRO A 33 -14.16 19.14 9.36
N LEU A 34 -13.79 18.05 10.02
CA LEU A 34 -14.66 16.91 10.28
C LEU A 34 -15.44 17.11 11.60
N ASP A 35 -16.68 16.63 11.65
CA ASP A 35 -17.41 16.54 12.92
C ASP A 35 -16.82 15.41 13.77
N ASP A 36 -16.08 15.80 14.82
CA ASP A 36 -15.31 14.93 15.68
C ASP A 36 -15.75 14.96 17.15
N ALA A 37 -16.82 15.70 17.49
CA ALA A 37 -17.17 15.96 18.88
C ALA A 37 -17.44 14.68 19.69
N ALA A 38 -18.11 13.69 19.09
CA ALA A 38 -18.32 12.39 19.71
C ALA A 38 -17.02 11.57 19.82
N ALA A 39 -16.19 11.59 18.77
CA ALA A 39 -14.91 10.88 18.74
C ALA A 39 -13.92 11.44 19.76
N LEU A 40 -13.90 12.76 19.94
CA LEU A 40 -13.12 13.45 20.98
C LEU A 40 -13.56 13.00 22.37
N ARG A 41 -14.85 13.07 22.70
CA ARG A 41 -15.34 12.64 24.02
C ARG A 41 -14.97 11.19 24.32
N GLN A 42 -15.13 10.30 23.34
CA GLN A 42 -14.76 8.90 23.48
C GLN A 42 -13.25 8.72 23.65
N ALA A 43 -12.44 9.44 22.89
CA ALA A 43 -10.98 9.38 22.99
C ALA A 43 -10.46 9.88 24.35
N PHE A 44 -11.02 10.98 24.85
CA PHE A 44 -10.70 11.51 26.19
C PHE A 44 -11.09 10.53 27.30
N ALA A 45 -12.21 9.81 27.15
CA ALA A 45 -12.62 8.79 28.11
C ALA A 45 -11.76 7.52 28.04
N ALA A 46 -11.27 7.15 26.85
CA ALA A 46 -10.55 5.90 26.61
C ALA A 46 -9.04 5.99 26.83
N GLN A 47 -8.43 7.17 26.68
CA GLN A 47 -6.98 7.34 26.66
C GLN A 47 -6.50 8.41 27.65
N SER A 48 -5.47 8.08 28.42
CA SER A 48 -4.91 8.96 29.45
C SER A 48 -3.86 9.96 28.93
N THR A 49 -3.27 9.70 27.76
CA THR A 49 -2.24 10.57 27.17
C THR A 49 -2.79 11.37 26.00
N ARG A 50 -2.31 12.60 25.79
CA ARG A 50 -2.71 13.41 24.61
C ARG A 50 -2.40 12.71 23.29
N ALA A 51 -1.24 12.04 23.19
CA ALA A 51 -0.88 11.28 22.00
C ALA A 51 -1.84 10.10 21.76
N GLY A 52 -2.26 9.39 22.82
CA GLY A 52 -3.26 8.32 22.74
C GLY A 52 -4.64 8.86 22.35
N GLN A 53 -5.06 9.99 22.91
CA GLN A 53 -6.34 10.64 22.58
C GLN A 53 -6.41 11.07 21.11
N VAL A 54 -5.33 11.65 20.58
CA VAL A 54 -5.26 12.03 19.15
C VAL A 54 -5.35 10.80 18.25
N GLN A 55 -4.61 9.73 18.56
CA GLN A 55 -4.65 8.49 17.78
C GLN A 55 -6.04 7.82 17.85
N GLN A 56 -6.65 7.74 19.03
CA GLN A 56 -7.97 7.17 19.21
C GLN A 56 -9.04 7.98 18.46
N ARG A 57 -8.98 9.31 18.52
CA ARG A 57 -9.89 10.18 17.74
C ARG A 57 -9.73 9.91 16.25
N ALA A 58 -8.50 9.92 15.75
CA ALA A 58 -8.23 9.68 14.35
C ALA A 58 -8.68 8.29 13.90
N TRP A 59 -8.51 7.26 14.74
CA TRP A 59 -9.01 5.92 14.45
C TRP A 59 -10.54 5.87 14.35
N LEU A 60 -11.26 6.46 15.31
CA LEU A 60 -12.72 6.53 15.30
C LEU A 60 -13.27 7.29 14.09
N LEU A 61 -12.60 8.39 13.69
CA LEU A 61 -12.91 9.09 12.45
C LEU A 61 -12.60 8.23 11.23
N GLY A 62 -11.47 7.53 11.23
CA GLY A 62 -11.09 6.62 10.15
C GLY A 62 -12.07 5.46 9.96
N GLU A 63 -12.60 4.89 11.04
CA GLU A 63 -13.65 3.87 11.00
C GLU A 63 -14.94 4.42 10.36
N ARG A 64 -15.35 5.63 10.75
CA ARG A 64 -16.51 6.31 10.13
C ARG A 64 -16.30 6.59 8.64
N LEU A 65 -15.07 6.90 8.23
CA LEU A 65 -14.68 7.13 6.85
C LEU A 65 -14.39 5.83 6.07
N GLY A 66 -14.42 4.66 6.73
CA GLY A 66 -14.13 3.36 6.11
C GLY A 66 -12.65 3.12 5.76
N LEU A 67 -11.72 3.93 6.29
CA LEU A 67 -10.29 3.88 5.97
C LEU A 67 -9.63 2.55 6.35
N PRO A 68 -9.88 1.93 7.52
CA PRO A 68 -9.25 0.65 7.87
C PRO A 68 -9.62 -0.48 6.89
N ALA A 69 -10.87 -0.51 6.43
CA ALA A 69 -11.33 -1.51 5.48
C ALA A 69 -10.70 -1.31 4.10
N GLU A 70 -10.58 -0.07 3.65
CA GLU A 70 -9.88 0.26 2.40
C GLU A 70 -8.40 -0.12 2.49
N LEU A 71 -7.72 0.25 3.58
CA LEU A 71 -6.31 -0.11 3.82
C LEU A 71 -6.10 -1.63 3.78
N ALA A 72 -7.00 -2.42 4.38
CA ALA A 72 -6.95 -3.87 4.34
C ALA A 72 -7.10 -4.43 2.91
N ARG A 73 -8.01 -3.87 2.10
CA ARG A 73 -8.18 -4.24 0.68
C ARG A 73 -6.91 -3.99 -0.12
N TRP A 74 -6.34 -2.79 -0.02
CA TRP A 74 -5.11 -2.44 -0.75
C TRP A 74 -3.92 -3.30 -0.32
N ARG A 75 -3.82 -3.64 0.97
CA ARG A 75 -2.78 -4.53 1.47
C ARG A 75 -2.89 -5.95 0.89
N HIS A 76 -4.10 -6.49 0.78
CA HIS A 76 -4.32 -7.79 0.15
C HIS A 76 -3.93 -7.77 -1.34
N LEU A 77 -4.31 -6.71 -2.06
CA LEU A 77 -3.90 -6.52 -3.46
C LEU A 77 -2.37 -6.38 -3.60
N GLY A 78 -1.72 -5.70 -2.65
CA GLY A 78 -0.26 -5.54 -2.61
C GLY A 78 0.49 -6.86 -2.54
N TRP A 79 0.01 -7.85 -1.78
CA TRP A 79 0.61 -9.18 -1.76
C TRP A 79 0.57 -9.89 -3.12
N GLY A 80 -0.53 -9.69 -3.87
CA GLY A 80 -0.62 -10.19 -5.25
C GLY A 80 0.45 -9.58 -6.16
N VAL A 81 0.71 -8.28 -6.02
CA VAL A 81 1.77 -7.59 -6.77
C VAL A 81 3.16 -8.12 -6.38
N VAL A 82 3.44 -8.28 -5.09
CA VAL A 82 4.71 -8.83 -4.62
C VAL A 82 4.93 -10.25 -5.16
N LEU A 83 3.90 -11.09 -5.13
CA LEU A 83 3.97 -12.44 -5.71
C LEU A 83 4.22 -12.40 -7.22
N ALA A 84 3.52 -11.55 -7.96
CA ALA A 84 3.72 -11.38 -9.40
C ALA A 84 5.15 -10.92 -9.73
N LEU A 85 5.69 -9.98 -8.95
CA LEU A 85 7.08 -9.53 -9.10
C LEU A 85 8.09 -10.64 -8.76
N ALA A 86 7.83 -11.45 -7.72
CA ALA A 86 8.68 -12.58 -7.37
C ALA A 86 8.71 -13.64 -8.48
N LEU A 87 7.55 -13.98 -9.06
CA LEU A 87 7.43 -14.90 -10.19
C LEU A 87 8.15 -14.35 -11.42
N LEU A 88 7.95 -13.07 -11.75
CA LEU A 88 8.67 -12.41 -12.83
C LEU A 88 10.18 -12.54 -12.66
N MET A 89 10.68 -12.24 -11.45
CA MET A 89 12.10 -12.31 -11.14
C MET A 89 12.64 -13.74 -11.30
N ALA A 90 11.89 -14.74 -10.81
CA ALA A 90 12.24 -16.15 -10.95
C ALA A 90 12.31 -16.60 -12.42
N PHE A 91 11.32 -16.25 -13.24
CA PHE A 91 11.32 -16.59 -14.67
C PHE A 91 12.42 -15.88 -15.45
N THR A 92 12.69 -14.62 -15.13
CA THR A 92 13.80 -13.86 -15.72
C THR A 92 15.13 -14.51 -15.37
N GLY A 93 15.34 -14.86 -14.09
CA GLY A 93 16.54 -15.57 -13.64
C GLY A 93 16.71 -16.94 -14.30
N LEU A 94 15.64 -17.72 -14.43
CA LEU A 94 15.67 -19.03 -15.09
C LEU A 94 15.97 -18.91 -16.59
N GLY A 95 15.36 -17.93 -17.26
CA GLY A 95 15.63 -17.64 -18.68
C GLY A 95 17.09 -17.27 -18.93
N LEU A 96 17.67 -16.43 -18.07
CA LEU A 96 19.09 -16.07 -18.13
C LEU A 96 20.01 -17.27 -17.86
N ALA A 97 19.74 -18.05 -16.81
CA ALA A 97 20.56 -19.24 -16.49
C ALA A 97 20.56 -20.27 -17.63
N ARG A 98 19.39 -20.51 -18.26
CA ARG A 98 19.26 -21.40 -19.41
C ARG A 98 19.96 -20.86 -20.66
N ALA A 99 20.02 -19.55 -20.83
CA ALA A 99 20.75 -18.92 -21.93
C ALA A 99 22.28 -19.08 -21.78
N VAL A 100 22.79 -19.03 -20.54
CA VAL A 100 24.23 -19.14 -20.24
C VAL A 100 24.70 -20.60 -20.22
N LEU A 101 23.91 -21.53 -19.67
CA LEU A 101 24.25 -22.95 -19.57
C LEU A 101 24.01 -23.74 -20.87
N GLY A 102 23.43 -23.11 -21.90
CA GLY A 102 23.32 -23.71 -23.23
C GLY A 102 24.70 -23.79 -23.89
N GLU A 103 25.27 -24.99 -23.89
CA GLU A 103 26.56 -25.30 -24.53
C GLU A 103 26.56 -24.98 -26.03
N GLY A 104 27.42 -24.04 -26.44
CA GLY A 104 28.09 -24.04 -27.75
C GLY A 104 27.32 -23.55 -29.00
N ARG A 105 27.73 -22.37 -29.51
CA ARG A 105 27.73 -21.96 -30.94
C ARG A 105 26.41 -21.62 -31.65
N SER A 106 25.30 -21.42 -30.96
CA SER A 106 24.18 -20.67 -31.53
C SER A 106 23.62 -19.70 -30.50
N ILE A 107 23.50 -18.43 -30.86
CA ILE A 107 22.76 -17.47 -30.05
C ILE A 107 21.33 -18.00 -30.02
N ASN A 108 20.86 -18.39 -28.84
CA ASN A 108 19.49 -18.81 -28.67
C ASN A 108 18.60 -17.58 -28.87
N ALA A 109 18.18 -17.36 -30.12
CA ALA A 109 17.37 -16.23 -30.52
C ALA A 109 16.06 -16.17 -29.74
N VAL A 110 15.51 -17.33 -29.35
CA VAL A 110 14.34 -17.43 -28.48
C VAL A 110 14.67 -16.88 -27.10
N ALA A 111 15.82 -17.23 -26.51
CA ALA A 111 16.24 -16.69 -25.22
C ALA A 111 16.51 -15.17 -25.30
N ALA A 112 17.15 -14.69 -26.37
CA ALA A 112 17.36 -13.26 -26.58
C ALA A 112 16.03 -12.49 -26.74
N PHE A 113 15.10 -13.02 -27.53
CA PHE A 113 13.76 -12.44 -27.70
C PHE A 113 12.94 -12.49 -26.42
N VAL A 114 12.99 -13.58 -25.66
CA VAL A 114 12.28 -13.69 -24.38
C VAL A 114 12.88 -12.74 -23.34
N SER A 115 14.20 -12.54 -23.34
CA SER A 115 14.84 -11.61 -22.40
C SER A 115 14.56 -10.15 -22.77
N LEU A 116 14.69 -9.82 -24.05
CA LEU A 116 14.38 -8.50 -24.58
C LEU A 116 12.88 -8.23 -24.45
N LEU A 117 12.02 -9.02 -25.06
CA LEU A 117 10.58 -8.75 -25.07
C LEU A 117 9.91 -9.05 -23.75
N GLY A 118 10.30 -10.11 -23.04
CA GLY A 118 9.64 -10.54 -21.80
C GLY A 118 9.79 -9.51 -20.67
N LEU A 119 11.01 -9.02 -20.42
CA LEU A 119 11.23 -7.99 -19.41
C LEU A 119 10.52 -6.68 -19.78
N HIS A 120 10.58 -6.29 -21.06
CA HIS A 120 9.94 -5.06 -21.53
C HIS A 120 8.42 -5.16 -21.50
N LEU A 121 7.84 -6.30 -21.86
CA LEU A 121 6.40 -6.56 -21.79
C LEU A 121 5.92 -6.52 -20.34
N VAL A 122 6.69 -7.06 -19.40
CA VAL A 122 6.29 -7.05 -18.01
C VAL A 122 6.40 -5.65 -17.41
N MET A 123 7.46 -4.90 -17.72
CA MET A 123 7.56 -3.49 -17.36
C MET A 123 6.40 -2.69 -17.96
N LEU A 124 6.02 -2.95 -19.22
CA LEU A 124 4.86 -2.33 -19.87
C LEU A 124 3.56 -2.67 -19.14
N LEU A 125 3.34 -3.93 -18.76
CA LEU A 125 2.15 -4.36 -18.01
C LEU A 125 2.07 -3.73 -16.61
N VAL A 126 3.20 -3.64 -15.91
CA VAL A 126 3.30 -2.94 -14.61
C VAL A 126 2.96 -1.47 -14.79
N TRP A 127 3.52 -0.82 -15.81
CA TRP A 127 3.28 0.59 -16.09
C TRP A 127 1.82 0.86 -16.48
N LEU A 128 1.25 0.05 -17.38
CA LEU A 128 -0.15 0.13 -17.80
C LEU A 128 -1.10 -0.11 -16.62
N GLY A 129 -0.80 -1.11 -15.79
CA GLY A 129 -1.51 -1.34 -14.54
C GLY A 129 -1.47 -0.11 -13.64
N GLY A 130 -0.29 0.48 -13.44
CA GLY A 130 -0.11 1.72 -12.68
C GLY A 130 -1.02 2.85 -13.17
N ILE A 131 -1.10 3.06 -14.49
CA ILE A 131 -1.96 4.09 -15.09
C ILE A 131 -3.45 3.79 -14.89
N LEU A 132 -3.88 2.55 -15.12
CA LEU A 132 -5.29 2.18 -14.97
C LEU A 132 -5.76 2.30 -13.51
N LEU A 133 -4.90 1.95 -12.54
CA LEU A 133 -5.18 2.12 -11.11
C LEU A 133 -5.11 3.59 -10.68
N ALA A 134 -4.16 4.36 -11.23
CA ALA A 134 -4.04 5.78 -10.94
C ALA A 134 -5.21 6.56 -11.54
N GLY A 135 -5.56 6.38 -12.82
CA GLY A 135 -6.64 7.11 -13.50
C GLY A 135 -8.00 7.01 -12.79
N ARG A 136 -8.27 5.89 -12.10
CA ARG A 136 -9.47 5.72 -11.27
C ARG A 136 -9.52 6.62 -10.03
N ARG A 137 -8.38 7.19 -9.61
CA ARG A 137 -8.25 8.14 -8.48
C ARG A 137 -8.37 9.61 -8.90
N TRP A 138 -8.23 9.95 -10.19
CA TRP A 138 -8.31 11.34 -10.69
C TRP A 138 -9.69 11.68 -11.28
N ALA A 139 -10.57 10.69 -11.46
CA ALA A 139 -11.98 10.90 -11.78
C ALA A 139 -12.78 11.24 -10.50
N GLY A 140 -12.40 12.32 -9.82
CA GLY A 140 -13.24 13.02 -8.83
C GLY A 140 -14.18 14.00 -9.53
N PRO A 141 -15.34 14.34 -8.93
CA PRO A 141 -16.44 15.00 -9.61
C PRO A 141 -16.08 16.46 -9.95
N LEU A 142 -15.57 16.70 -11.15
CA LEU A 142 -15.43 18.06 -11.70
C LEU A 142 -16.75 18.59 -12.31
N LEU A 143 -17.88 17.93 -12.04
CA LEU A 143 -19.22 18.37 -12.43
C LEU A 143 -20.20 18.08 -11.28
N GLY A 144 -20.40 19.08 -10.42
CA GLY A 144 -21.38 19.08 -9.33
C GLY A 144 -21.38 20.44 -8.64
#